data_AF-A0A402APS2-F1
#
_entry.id   AF-A0A402APS2-F1
#
_cell.length_a   1.000
_cell.length_b   1.000
_cell.length_c   1.000
_cell.angle_alpha   90.00
_cell.angle_beta   90.00
_cell.angle_gamma   90.00
#
_symmetry.space_group_name_H-M   'P 1'
#
loop_
_entity.id
_entity.type
_entity.pdbx_description
1 polymer ?
#
loop_
_entity_poly.entity_id
_entity_poly.type
_entity_poly.pdbx_seq_one_letter_code
_entity_poly.pdbx_strand_id
1 'polypeptide(L)'
;MLIILPALLDPLWSAASQLHPQELWRRIRVYSSRFILAAVAAILITGTVIAFSEVPRVQAADQQRSDLIAQLEGMGITHFYTDYWSCYSFIFESHEKLICGVINHHLNPDHNRYPPYYTIVHNDKNASWLCPKDPNLTTPQYDCLPWLEQRMARQPPGKYKRYVIDNYVLYRYMAK
;
A
#
# COMPACT_ATOMS: atom_id res chain seq x y z
N MET A 1 -33.38 -74.47 -18.26
CA MET A 1 -32.46 -74.53 -19.43
C MET A 1 -31.86 -73.14 -19.65
N LEU A 2 -30.67 -72.92 -19.07
CA LEU A 2 -29.89 -71.68 -19.10
C LEU A 2 -28.71 -71.87 -20.07
N ILE A 3 -28.95 -71.95 -21.38
CA ILE A 3 -27.88 -72.16 -22.39
C ILE A 3 -28.06 -71.29 -23.64
N ILE A 4 -28.63 -70.08 -23.55
CA ILE A 4 -28.85 -69.23 -24.73
C ILE A 4 -28.15 -67.85 -24.63
N LEU A 5 -27.58 -67.48 -23.47
CA LEU A 5 -26.98 -66.15 -23.31
C LEU A 5 -25.59 -65.88 -23.96
N PRO A 6 -24.69 -66.83 -24.26
CA PRO A 6 -23.32 -66.45 -24.66
C PRO A 6 -23.21 -66.05 -26.14
N ALA A 7 -24.14 -66.45 -27.01
CA ALA A 7 -24.01 -66.23 -28.46
C ALA A 7 -24.34 -64.80 -28.93
N LEU A 8 -25.08 -64.01 -28.13
CA LEU A 8 -25.41 -62.62 -28.46
C LEU A 8 -24.46 -61.60 -27.81
N LEU A 9 -23.74 -61.99 -26.75
CA LEU A 9 -22.81 -61.11 -26.05
C LEU A 9 -21.45 -60.99 -26.75
N ASP A 10 -21.02 -62.04 -27.46
CA ASP A 10 -19.71 -62.10 -28.13
C ASP A 10 -19.53 -61.03 -29.24
N PRO A 11 -20.49 -60.83 -30.18
CA PRO A 11 -20.34 -59.80 -31.21
C PRO A 11 -20.44 -58.38 -30.63
N LEU A 12 -21.29 -58.17 -29.62
CA LEU A 12 -21.44 -56.89 -28.91
C LEU A 12 -20.18 -56.52 -28.10
N TRP A 13 -19.54 -57.51 -27.47
CA TRP A 13 -18.29 -57.31 -26.72
C TRP A 13 -17.10 -57.06 -27.63
N SER A 14 -17.03 -57.72 -28.79
CA SER A 14 -15.98 -57.44 -29.80
C SER A 14 -16.14 -56.03 -30.42
N ALA A 15 -17.38 -55.60 -30.68
CA ALA A 15 -17.66 -54.25 -31.19
C ALA A 15 -17.36 -53.15 -30.14
N ALA A 16 -17.67 -53.41 -28.86
CA ALA A 16 -17.37 -52.49 -27.76
C ALA A 16 -15.86 -52.41 -27.43
N SER A 17 -15.10 -53.50 -27.61
CA SER A 17 -13.65 -53.52 -27.41
C SER A 17 -12.84 -52.99 -28.60
N GLN A 18 -13.42 -52.98 -29.81
CA GLN A 18 -12.84 -52.32 -30.99
C GLN A 18 -13.02 -50.79 -30.97
N LEU A 19 -14.00 -50.26 -30.23
CA LEU A 19 -14.09 -48.85 -29.91
C LEU A 19 -13.06 -48.52 -28.83
N HIS A 20 -11.79 -48.42 -29.20
CA HIS A 20 -10.67 -48.15 -28.29
C HIS A 20 -10.65 -46.65 -27.92
N PRO A 21 -11.35 -46.19 -26.86
CA PRO A 21 -11.49 -44.77 -26.57
C PRO A 21 -10.19 -44.23 -25.97
N GLN A 22 -9.22 -45.12 -25.64
CA GLN A 22 -7.99 -44.81 -24.95
C GLN A 22 -7.13 -43.80 -25.71
N GLU A 23 -7.04 -43.87 -27.04
CA GLU A 23 -6.27 -42.89 -27.81
C GLU A 23 -6.92 -41.51 -27.81
N LEU A 24 -8.26 -41.45 -27.91
CA LEU A 24 -9.01 -40.19 -27.85
C LEU A 24 -8.96 -39.59 -26.43
N TRP A 25 -9.16 -40.38 -25.39
CA TRP A 25 -9.05 -39.98 -23.99
C TRP A 25 -7.63 -39.55 -23.61
N ARG A 26 -6.61 -40.26 -24.10
CA ARG A 26 -5.20 -39.88 -23.92
C ARG A 26 -4.91 -38.55 -24.60
N ARG A 27 -5.38 -38.34 -25.84
CA ARG A 27 -5.26 -37.05 -26.54
C ARG A 27 -5.96 -35.93 -25.79
N ILE A 28 -7.22 -36.12 -25.38
CA ILE A 28 -7.98 -35.13 -24.60
C ILE A 28 -7.25 -34.78 -23.31
N ARG A 29 -6.75 -35.76 -22.57
CA ARG A 29 -5.98 -35.54 -21.33
C ARG A 29 -4.69 -34.75 -21.57
N VAL A 30 -3.96 -35.03 -22.65
CA VAL A 30 -2.72 -34.31 -22.99
C VAL A 30 -3.03 -32.88 -23.42
N TYR A 31 -4.04 -32.67 -24.27
CA TYR A 31 -4.42 -31.33 -24.71
C TYR A 31 -5.00 -30.50 -23.55
N SER A 32 -5.84 -31.09 -22.69
CA SER A 32 -6.38 -30.39 -21.52
C SER A 32 -5.30 -30.04 -20.52
N SER A 33 -4.36 -30.95 -20.25
CA SER A 33 -3.20 -30.66 -19.38
C SER A 33 -2.33 -29.53 -19.93
N ARG A 34 -2.05 -29.53 -21.23
CA ARG A 34 -1.31 -28.44 -21.90
C ARG A 34 -2.06 -27.12 -21.83
N PHE A 35 -3.37 -27.14 -22.06
CA PHE A 35 -4.20 -25.95 -21.97
C PHE A 35 -4.22 -25.37 -20.55
N ILE A 36 -4.41 -26.21 -19.53
CA ILE A 36 -4.36 -25.81 -18.12
C ILE A 36 -2.99 -25.22 -17.79
N LEU A 37 -1.90 -25.89 -18.19
CA LEU A 37 -0.55 -25.40 -17.95
C LEU A 37 -0.30 -24.05 -18.63
N ALA A 38 -0.74 -23.89 -19.88
CA ALA A 38 -0.65 -22.63 -20.62
C ALA A 38 -1.47 -21.52 -19.95
N ALA A 39 -2.67 -21.82 -19.45
CA ALA A 39 -3.51 -20.86 -18.73
C ALA A 39 -2.85 -20.43 -17.41
N VAL A 40 -2.32 -21.38 -16.63
CA VAL A 40 -1.57 -21.07 -15.39
C VAL A 40 -0.33 -20.23 -15.69
N ALA A 41 0.44 -20.59 -16.72
CA ALA A 41 1.60 -19.81 -17.15
C ALA A 41 1.21 -18.39 -17.57
N ALA A 42 0.12 -18.22 -18.33
CA ALA A 42 -0.38 -16.92 -18.72
C ALA A 42 -0.80 -16.06 -17.52
N ILE A 43 -1.49 -16.64 -16.54
CA ILE A 43 -1.85 -15.95 -15.29
C ILE A 43 -0.59 -15.51 -14.52
N LEU A 44 0.39 -16.40 -14.38
CA LEU A 44 1.64 -16.08 -13.67
C LEU A 44 2.44 -14.99 -14.37
N ILE A 45 2.58 -15.07 -15.70
CA ILE A 45 3.28 -14.04 -16.50
C ILE A 45 2.54 -12.71 -16.37
N THR A 46 1.21 -12.70 -16.49
CA THR A 46 0.40 -11.48 -16.38
C THR A 46 0.53 -10.86 -14.99
N GLY A 47 0.41 -11.66 -13.94
CA GLY A 47 0.60 -11.21 -12.56
C GLY A 47 2.00 -10.66 -12.31
N THR A 48 3.02 -11.29 -12.90
CA THR A 48 4.41 -10.83 -12.83
C THR A 48 4.58 -9.49 -13.55
N VAL A 49 4.08 -9.36 -14.78
CA VAL A 49 4.14 -8.10 -15.54
C VAL A 49 3.43 -6.97 -14.80
N ILE A 50 2.25 -7.23 -14.22
CA ILE A 50 1.53 -6.25 -13.40
C ILE A 50 2.38 -5.83 -12.20
N ALA A 51 2.89 -6.78 -11.41
CA ALA A 51 3.70 -6.48 -10.23
C ALA A 51 4.95 -5.65 -10.59
N PHE A 52 5.66 -6.01 -11.67
CA PHE A 52 6.83 -5.25 -12.12
C PHE A 52 6.48 -3.89 -12.72
N SER A 53 5.29 -3.74 -13.31
CA SER A 53 4.83 -2.44 -13.82
C SER A 53 4.53 -1.41 -12.73
N GLU A 54 4.28 -1.87 -11.50
CA GLU A 54 4.06 -1.00 -10.33
C GLU A 54 5.37 -0.54 -9.68
N VAL A 55 6.50 -1.22 -9.94
CA VAL A 55 7.81 -0.91 -9.34
C VAL A 55 8.25 0.55 -9.57
N PRO A 56 8.18 1.12 -10.79
CA PRO A 56 8.59 2.51 -11.01
C PRO A 56 7.76 3.50 -10.21
N ARG A 57 6.46 3.22 -10.02
CA ARG A 57 5.56 4.07 -9.25
C ARG A 57 5.91 4.06 -7.76
N VAL A 58 6.24 2.88 -7.22
CA VAL A 58 6.69 2.75 -5.83
C VAL A 58 8.02 3.48 -5.63
N GLN A 59 8.99 3.27 -6.52
CA GLN A 59 10.28 3.97 -6.46
C GLN A 59 10.14 5.49 -6.53
N ALA A 60 9.24 6.00 -7.38
CA ALA A 60 8.97 7.43 -7.46
C ALA A 60 8.37 7.99 -6.15
N ALA A 61 7.47 7.25 -5.51
CA ALA A 61 6.89 7.64 -4.23
C ALA A 61 7.94 7.63 -3.09
N ASP A 62 8.82 6.63 -3.08
CA ASP A 62 9.92 6.52 -2.12
C ASP A 62 10.95 7.66 -2.31
N GLN A 63 11.27 8.00 -3.57
CA GLN A 63 12.15 9.13 -3.87
C GLN A 63 11.52 10.46 -3.44
N GLN A 64 10.24 10.67 -3.75
CA GLN A 64 9.52 11.88 -3.32
C GLN A 64 9.51 12.02 -1.79
N ARG A 65 9.35 10.91 -1.07
CA ARG A 65 9.40 10.93 0.40
C ARG A 65 10.81 11.26 0.92
N SER A 66 11.83 10.65 0.33
CA SER A 66 13.23 10.94 0.67
C SER A 66 13.58 12.42 0.45
N ASP A 67 13.10 13.00 -0.65
CA ASP A 67 13.29 14.41 -0.99
C ASP A 67 12.55 15.32 0.01
N LEU A 68 11.34 14.96 0.42
CA LEU A 68 10.60 15.69 1.46
C LEU A 68 11.33 15.64 2.82
N ILE A 69 11.82 14.47 3.22
CA ILE A 69 12.62 14.31 4.45
C ILE A 69 13.87 15.20 4.39
N ALA A 70 14.61 15.18 3.29
CA ALA A 70 15.80 16.00 3.11
C ALA A 70 15.47 17.50 3.16
N GLN A 71 14.33 17.93 2.61
CA GLN A 71 13.86 19.31 2.72
C GLN A 71 13.49 19.70 4.15
N LEU A 72 12.81 18.83 4.89
CA LEU A 72 12.47 19.06 6.30
C LEU A 72 13.74 19.17 7.17
N GLU A 73 14.71 18.27 6.97
CA GLU A 73 16.02 18.33 7.61
C GLU A 73 16.79 19.60 7.24
N GLY A 74 16.81 19.98 5.95
CA GLY A 74 17.45 21.20 5.46
C GLY A 74 16.80 22.48 5.98
N MET A 75 15.52 22.43 6.33
CA MET A 75 14.83 23.50 7.05
C MET A 75 15.12 23.51 8.56
N GLY A 76 15.82 22.51 9.10
CA GLY A 76 16.11 22.37 10.52
C GLY A 76 14.89 21.97 11.35
N ILE A 77 13.93 21.28 10.75
CA ILE A 77 12.77 20.72 11.46
C ILE A 77 13.20 19.41 12.09
N THR A 78 12.91 19.23 13.38
CA THR A 78 13.21 17.99 14.12
C THR A 78 11.97 17.40 14.80
N HIS A 79 11.05 18.26 15.24
CA HIS A 79 9.81 17.86 15.92
C HIS A 79 8.59 18.44 15.22
N PHE A 80 7.62 17.59 14.90
CA PHE A 80 6.37 18.05 14.29
C PHE A 80 5.20 17.10 14.52
N TYR A 81 3.99 17.60 14.35
CA TYR A 81 2.79 16.78 14.32
C TYR A 81 2.39 16.46 12.88
N THR A 82 1.96 15.23 12.62
CA THR A 82 1.44 14.81 11.30
C THR A 82 0.47 13.64 11.43
N ASP A 83 -0.15 13.27 10.32
CA ASP A 83 -1.02 12.10 10.21
C ASP A 83 -0.29 10.77 10.49
N TYR A 84 -1.07 9.72 10.72
CA TYR A 84 -0.58 8.39 11.07
C TYR A 84 0.25 7.71 9.97
N TRP A 85 -0.12 7.88 8.69
CA TRP A 85 0.52 7.19 7.57
C TRP A 85 1.89 7.78 7.23
N SER A 86 2.04 9.10 7.40
CA SER A 86 3.31 9.79 7.14
C SER A 86 4.27 9.68 8.31
N CYS A 87 3.79 9.77 9.56
CA CYS A 87 4.64 9.95 10.73
C CYS A 87 5.73 8.86 10.86
N TYR A 88 5.33 7.58 10.93
CA TYR A 88 6.28 6.49 11.14
C TYR A 88 7.28 6.34 9.99
N SER A 89 6.83 6.59 8.75
CA SER A 89 7.70 6.56 7.58
C SER A 89 8.81 7.61 7.70
N PHE A 90 8.47 8.84 8.11
CA PHE A 90 9.47 9.89 8.34
C PHE A 90 10.44 9.57 9.47
N ILE A 91 9.96 9.05 10.61
CA ILE A 91 10.84 8.67 11.72
C ILE A 91 11.85 7.62 11.27
N PHE A 92 11.39 6.58 10.59
CA PHE A 92 12.23 5.46 10.20
C PHE A 92 13.24 5.85 9.12
N GLU A 93 12.79 6.50 8.05
CA GLU A 93 13.64 6.87 6.91
C GLU A 93 14.64 7.99 7.25
N SER A 94 14.31 8.88 8.18
CA SER A 94 15.24 9.91 8.67
C SER A 94 16.25 9.40 9.70
N HIS A 95 16.19 8.11 10.07
CA HIS A 95 16.95 7.56 11.20
C HIS A 95 16.75 8.36 12.50
N GLU A 96 15.48 8.63 12.85
CA GLU A 96 15.06 9.33 14.06
C GLU A 96 15.53 10.79 14.18
N LYS A 97 16.02 11.41 13.09
CA LYS A 97 16.28 12.87 13.06
C LYS A 97 14.98 13.68 13.02
N LEU A 98 13.95 13.13 12.38
CA LEU A 98 12.61 13.68 12.30
C LEU A 98 11.71 12.88 13.24
N ILE A 99 11.37 13.44 14.40
CA ILE A 99 10.46 12.82 15.36
C ILE A 99 9.08 13.49 15.22
N CYS A 100 8.04 12.66 15.12
CA CYS A 100 6.68 13.17 15.00
C CYS A 100 5.71 12.60 16.05
N GLY A 101 4.70 13.41 16.35
CA GLY A 101 3.53 13.00 17.12
C GLY A 101 2.34 12.80 16.18
N VAL A 102 1.73 11.61 16.21
CA VAL A 102 0.57 11.31 15.38
C VAL A 102 -0.65 12.04 15.93
N ILE A 103 -1.36 12.72 15.03
CA ILE A 103 -2.62 13.42 15.30
C ILE A 103 -3.73 12.95 14.37
N ASN A 104 -4.97 12.99 14.85
CA ASN A 104 -6.16 12.76 14.03
C ASN A 104 -6.66 14.05 13.35
N HIS A 105 -7.75 13.94 12.60
CA HIS A 105 -8.40 15.05 11.90
C HIS A 105 -8.78 16.23 12.81
N HIS A 106 -8.99 16.02 14.11
CA HIS A 106 -9.26 17.07 15.10
C HIS A 106 -8.00 17.59 15.80
N LEU A 107 -6.81 17.24 15.31
CA LEU A 107 -5.51 17.57 15.89
C LEU A 107 -5.28 16.99 17.29
N ASN A 108 -6.03 15.95 17.67
CA ASN A 108 -5.83 15.25 18.94
C ASN A 108 -4.81 14.13 18.76
N PRO A 109 -3.99 13.83 19.79
CA PRO A 109 -3.12 12.66 19.78
C PRO A 109 -3.90 11.40 19.45
N ASP A 110 -3.37 10.60 18.53
CA ASP A 110 -3.98 9.34 18.13
C ASP A 110 -2.90 8.33 17.73
N HIS A 111 -3.13 7.03 17.92
CA HIS A 111 -2.26 5.95 17.43
C HIS A 111 -0.73 6.14 17.64
N ASN A 112 -0.30 6.78 18.73
CA ASN A 112 1.10 6.96 19.12
C ASN A 112 1.64 5.66 19.78
N ARG A 113 2.07 4.72 18.94
CA ARG A 113 2.52 3.36 19.32
C ARG A 113 3.77 3.35 20.20
N TYR A 114 4.64 4.35 20.03
CA TYR A 114 5.77 4.60 20.92
C TYR A 114 5.54 5.95 21.63
N PRO A 115 4.95 5.95 22.84
CA PRO A 115 4.58 7.17 23.56
C PRO A 115 5.71 8.21 23.72
N PRO A 116 6.99 7.81 23.93
CA PRO A 116 8.06 8.79 24.07
C PRO A 116 8.20 9.75 22.89
N TYR A 117 7.93 9.33 21.64
CA TYR A 117 7.98 10.24 20.48
C TYR A 117 6.95 11.36 20.60
N TYR A 118 5.70 11.03 20.95
CA TYR A 118 4.68 12.05 21.18
C TYR A 118 5.07 12.97 22.33
N THR A 119 5.60 12.43 23.43
CA THR A 119 6.05 13.23 24.58
C THR A 119 7.16 14.20 24.20
N ILE A 120 8.13 13.78 23.38
CA ILE A 120 9.20 14.64 22.86
C ILE A 120 8.61 15.81 22.06
N VAL A 121 7.76 15.51 21.07
CA VAL A 121 7.14 16.56 20.23
C VAL A 121 6.23 17.47 21.05
N HIS A 122 5.50 16.92 22.01
CA HIS A 122 4.59 17.69 22.86
C HIS A 122 5.30 18.66 23.80
N ASN A 123 6.49 18.29 24.27
CA ASN A 123 7.31 19.14 25.12
C ASN A 123 8.11 20.18 24.32
N ASP A 124 8.28 20.00 23.01
CA ASP A 124 8.91 21.00 22.15
C ASP A 124 7.95 22.15 21.81
N LYS A 125 8.21 23.32 22.38
CA LYS A 125 7.45 24.56 22.14
C LYS A 125 7.59 25.08 20.70
N ASN A 126 8.59 24.60 19.97
CA ASN A 126 8.90 24.96 18.59
C ASN A 126 8.45 23.88 17.59
N ALA A 127 7.68 22.88 18.03
CA ALA A 127 7.18 21.84 17.16
C ALA A 127 6.36 22.41 16.00
N SER A 128 6.65 21.94 14.79
CA SER A 128 5.94 22.33 13.57
C SER A 128 4.71 21.44 13.32
N TRP A 129 3.90 21.79 12.34
CA TRP A 129 2.75 20.98 11.94
C TRP A 129 2.84 20.67 10.45
N LEU A 130 2.61 19.42 10.08
CA LEU A 130 2.66 18.93 8.72
C LEU A 130 1.38 18.14 8.47
N CYS A 131 0.59 18.52 7.47
CA CYS A 131 -0.59 17.76 7.08
C CYS A 131 -0.55 17.48 5.58
N PRO A 132 -0.92 16.26 5.15
CA PRO A 132 -1.13 15.97 3.74
C PRO A 132 -2.15 16.93 3.13
N LYS A 133 -1.83 17.44 1.94
CA LYS A 133 -2.72 18.24 1.10
C LYS A 133 -3.57 17.36 0.19
N ASP A 134 -2.98 16.26 -0.29
CA ASP A 134 -3.69 15.27 -1.11
C ASP A 134 -4.37 14.24 -0.18
N PRO A 135 -5.71 14.10 -0.24
CA PRO A 135 -6.44 13.13 0.58
C PRO A 135 -6.05 11.68 0.27
N ASN A 136 -5.43 11.38 -0.89
CA ASN A 136 -4.94 10.04 -1.21
C ASN A 136 -3.71 9.64 -0.39
N LEU A 137 -3.05 10.59 0.29
CA LEU A 137 -1.89 10.33 1.15
C LEU A 137 -2.29 10.04 2.61
N THR A 138 -3.57 10.18 2.94
CA THR A 138 -4.08 9.96 4.30
C THR A 138 -5.44 9.25 4.26
N THR A 139 -6.06 9.05 5.42
CA THR A 139 -7.45 8.58 5.52
C THR A 139 -8.31 9.65 6.21
N PRO A 140 -9.65 9.64 6.05
CA PRO A 140 -10.51 10.66 6.66
C PRO A 140 -10.33 10.83 8.18
N GLN A 141 -9.94 9.76 8.89
CA GLN A 141 -9.62 9.81 10.31
C GLN A 141 -8.43 10.71 10.63
N TYR A 142 -7.45 10.83 9.73
CA TYR A 142 -6.21 11.57 9.91
C TYR A 142 -6.03 12.74 8.93
N ASP A 143 -7.08 13.12 8.20
CA ASP A 143 -7.08 14.35 7.40
C ASP A 143 -7.09 15.58 8.31
N CYS A 144 -5.90 15.99 8.74
CA CYS A 144 -5.70 17.05 9.71
C CYS A 144 -5.70 18.46 9.11
N LEU A 145 -5.61 18.60 7.78
CA LEU A 145 -5.39 19.90 7.14
C LEU A 145 -6.51 20.92 7.40
N PRO A 146 -7.82 20.57 7.28
CA PRO A 146 -8.89 21.55 7.48
C PRO A 146 -8.89 22.15 8.90
N TRP A 147 -8.72 21.30 9.92
CA TRP A 147 -8.65 21.75 11.31
C TRP A 147 -7.35 22.49 11.61
N LEU A 148 -6.25 22.09 10.99
CA LEU A 148 -4.96 22.78 11.12
C LEU A 148 -5.05 24.21 10.59
N GLU A 149 -5.58 24.41 9.39
CA GLU A 149 -5.78 25.74 8.79
C GLU A 149 -6.66 26.62 9.71
N GLN A 150 -7.76 26.06 10.25
CA GLN A 150 -8.62 26.77 11.19
C GLN A 150 -7.89 27.16 12.49
N ARG A 151 -7.05 26.27 13.03
CA ARG A 151 -6.25 26.54 14.23
C ARG A 151 -5.19 27.61 13.96
N MET A 152 -4.53 27.56 12.80
CA MET A 152 -3.47 28.48 12.41
C MET A 152 -4.00 29.90 12.15
N ALA A 153 -5.22 30.03 11.63
CA ALA A 153 -5.89 31.32 11.49
C ALA A 153 -6.12 32.06 12.83
N ARG A 154 -6.14 31.34 13.96
CA ARG A 154 -6.29 31.90 15.31
C ARG A 154 -4.96 32.19 16.00
N GLN A 155 -3.83 31.81 15.40
CA GLN A 155 -2.52 32.07 15.99
C GLN A 155 -2.06 33.52 15.71
N PRO A 156 -1.23 34.10 16.59
CA PRO A 156 -0.62 35.41 16.33
C PRO A 156 0.16 35.42 15.01
N PRO A 157 0.10 36.52 14.23
CA PRO A 157 0.90 36.67 13.02
C PRO A 157 2.39 36.43 13.29
N GLY A 158 3.05 35.73 12.37
CA GLY A 158 4.49 35.48 12.44
C GLY A 158 4.91 34.35 13.39
N LYS A 159 4.01 33.74 14.17
CA LYS A 159 4.36 32.57 15.01
C LYS A 159 4.66 31.33 14.18
N TYR A 160 3.90 31.14 13.10
CA TYR A 160 4.11 30.07 12.14
C TYR A 160 4.18 30.64 10.74
N LYS A 161 5.06 30.07 9.91
CA LYS A 161 5.15 30.36 8.48
C LYS A 161 4.69 29.14 7.70
N ARG A 162 3.76 29.37 6.76
CA ARG A 162 3.14 28.33 5.94
C ARG A 162 3.99 28.06 4.70
N TYR A 163 4.19 26.78 4.40
CA TYR A 163 4.86 26.26 3.23
C TYR A 163 4.01 25.15 2.61
N VAL A 164 4.13 24.95 1.30
CA VAL A 164 3.54 23.81 0.58
C VAL A 164 4.69 23.08 -0.09
N ILE A 165 4.88 21.81 0.25
CA ILE A 165 6.04 21.00 -0.15
C ILE A 165 5.55 19.60 -0.46
N ASP A 166 5.76 19.11 -1.68
CA ASP A 166 5.51 17.72 -2.11
C ASP A 166 4.16 17.13 -1.67
N ASN A 167 3.08 17.90 -1.86
CA ASN A 167 1.70 17.58 -1.45
C ASN A 167 1.45 17.54 0.06
N TYR A 168 2.29 18.22 0.84
CA TYR A 168 2.05 18.53 2.25
C TYR A 168 1.95 20.04 2.47
N VAL A 169 1.20 20.43 3.48
CA VAL A 169 1.19 21.78 4.03
C VAL A 169 1.95 21.75 5.35
N LEU A 170 3.01 22.54 5.41
CA LEU A 170 3.87 22.70 6.57
C LEU A 170 3.60 24.07 7.21
N TYR A 171 3.28 24.08 8.49
CA TYR A 171 3.36 25.26 9.35
C TYR A 171 4.61 25.15 10.21
N ARG A 172 5.67 25.80 9.74
CA ARG A 172 6.95 25.87 10.44
C ARG A 172 6.88 26.89 11.56
N TYR A 173 7.28 26.50 12.77
CA TYR A 173 7.44 27.45 13.86
C TYR A 173 8.56 28.45 13.53
N MET A 174 8.29 29.74 13.74
CA MET A 174 9.28 30.79 13.57
C MET A 174 9.71 31.23 14.97
N ALA A 175 10.96 30.92 15.34
CA ALA A 175 11.57 31.48 16.53
C ALA A 175 11.63 33.01 16.37
N LYS A 176 11.19 33.74 17.39
CA LYS A 176 11.36 35.19 17.46
C LYS A 176 12.82 35.56 17.71
#